data_AF-A0A2M7R4U4-F1
#
_entry.id   AF-A0A2M7R4U4-F1
#
_cell.length_a   1.000
_cell.length_b   1.000
_cell.length_c   1.000
_cell.angle_alpha   90.00
_cell.angle_beta   90.00
_cell.angle_gamma   90.00
#
_symmetry.space_group_name_H-M   'P 1'
#
loop_
_entity.id
_entity.type
_entity.pdbx_description
1 polymer ?
#
loop_
_entity_poly.entity_id
_entity_poly.type
_entity_poly.pdbx_seq_one_letter_code
_entity_poly.pdbx_strand_id
1 'polypeptide(L)' 'MPVRGFVGIFKKIHEMAEREVSDEDYIRERLMELQLKFELDEISEEEYTKQEKELMARLEAI' A
#
# COMPACT_ATOMS: atom_id res chain seq x y z
N MET A 1 4.88 -22.38 2.66
CA MET A 1 3.95 -21.23 2.65
C MET A 1 4.68 -20.06 1.99
N PRO A 2 4.27 -19.58 0.81
CA PRO A 2 5.06 -18.69 -0.04
C PRO A 2 4.94 -17.22 0.39
N VAL A 3 5.10 -16.91 1.68
CA VAL A 3 5.04 -15.52 2.20
C VAL A 3 6.26 -14.68 1.82
N ARG A 4 7.41 -15.32 1.52
CA ARG A 4 8.69 -14.61 1.25
C ARG A 4 8.80 -14.01 -0.16
N GLY A 5 7.93 -14.40 -1.11
CA GLY A 5 7.98 -13.90 -2.49
C GLY A 5 7.43 -12.49 -2.66
N PHE A 6 6.44 -12.09 -1.85
CA PHE A 6 5.69 -10.85 -2.02
C PHE A 6 6.40 -9.62 -1.40
N VAL A 7 7.12 -9.79 -0.29
CA VAL A 7 7.96 -8.72 0.30
C VAL A 7 8.98 -8.15 -0.70
N GLY A 8 9.49 -9.00 -1.60
CA GLY A 8 10.40 -8.57 -2.66
C GLY A 8 9.75 -7.72 -3.74
N ILE A 9 8.46 -7.94 -4.03
CA ILE A 9 7.69 -7.11 -4.97
C ILE A 9 7.46 -5.73 -4.36
N PHE A 10 7.02 -5.67 -3.10
CA PHE A 10 6.85 -4.40 -2.38
C PHE A 10 8.09 -3.54 -2.36
N LYS A 11 9.24 -4.14 -2.02
CA LYS A 11 10.51 -3.41 -1.98
C LYS A 11 10.90 -2.85 -3.35
N LYS A 12 10.57 -3.57 -4.42
CA LYS A 12 10.90 -3.17 -5.79
C LYS A 12 9.97 -2.09 -6.33
N ILE A 13 8.69 -2.08 -5.94
CA ILE A 13 7.77 -0.98 -6.26
C ILE A 13 8.25 0.28 -5.52
N HIS A 14 8.60 0.15 -4.24
CA HIS A 14 9.08 1.27 -3.42
C HIS A 14 10.38 1.90 -3.95
N GLU A 15 11.36 1.07 -4.36
CA GLU A 15 12.61 1.54 -4.97
C GLU A 15 12.43 2.18 -6.36
N MET A 16 11.38 1.79 -7.10
CA MET A 16 11.04 2.43 -8.38
C MET A 16 10.29 3.74 -8.18
N ALA A 17 9.52 3.85 -7.10
CA ALA A 17 8.77 5.05 -6.75
C ALA A 17 9.67 6.25 -6.43
N GLU A 18 10.75 6.06 -5.67
CA GLU A 18 11.66 7.15 -5.25
C GLU A 18 12.29 7.96 -6.40
N ARG A 19 12.26 7.46 -7.65
CA ARG A 19 12.95 8.11 -8.77
C ARG A 19 12.16 9.22 -9.45
N GLU A 20 10.82 9.25 -9.37
CA GLU A 20 9.97 10.27 -10.02
C GLU A 20 8.47 10.21 -9.63
N VAL A 21 8.13 9.82 -8.40
CA VAL A 21 6.71 9.61 -8.01
C VAL A 21 5.97 10.88 -7.62
N SER A 22 4.75 11.00 -8.17
CA SER A 22 3.77 11.99 -7.74
C SER A 22 3.13 11.60 -6.40
N ASP A 23 2.63 12.57 -5.63
CA ASP A 23 1.94 12.28 -4.36
C ASP A 23 0.74 11.31 -4.56
N GLU A 24 0.09 11.37 -5.72
CA GLU A 24 -0.98 10.45 -6.13
C GLU A 24 -0.48 9.01 -6.33
N ASP A 25 0.63 8.82 -7.04
CA ASP A 25 1.20 7.49 -7.30
C ASP A 25 1.71 6.84 -6.01
N TYR A 26 2.27 7.64 -5.10
CA TYR A 26 2.68 7.17 -3.78
C TYR A 26 1.48 6.66 -2.97
N ILE A 27 0.38 7.40 -2.95
CA ILE A 27 -0.83 6.98 -2.23
C ILE A 27 -1.42 5.70 -2.83
N ARG A 28 -1.45 5.59 -4.18
CA ARG A 28 -1.89 4.37 -4.88
C ARG A 28 -1.06 3.14 -4.52
N GLU A 29 0.25 3.27 -4.44
CA GLU A 29 1.13 2.18 -4.02
C GLU A 29 0.81 1.73 -2.59
N ARG A 30 0.61 2.69 -1.67
CA ARG A 30 0.27 2.40 -0.27
C ARG A 30 -1.08 1.71 -0.11
N LEU A 31 -2.05 2.04 -0.96
CA LEU A 31 -3.35 1.35 -1.00
C LEU A 31 -3.21 -0.09 -1.47
N MET A 32 -2.42 -0.34 -2.51
CA MET A 32 -2.13 -1.70 -2.98
C MET A 32 -1.43 -2.54 -1.89
N GLU A 33 -0.48 -1.95 -1.16
CA GLU A 33 0.17 -2.61 -0.02
C GLU A 33 -0.82 -2.93 1.10
N LEU A 34 -1.71 -2.00 1.42
CA LEU A 34 -2.72 -2.20 2.43
C LEU A 34 -3.68 -3.34 2.08
N GLN A 35 -4.12 -3.40 0.82
CA GLN A 35 -5.00 -4.47 0.32
C GLN A 35 -4.32 -5.84 0.42
N LEU A 36 -3.07 -5.95 0.00
CA LEU A 36 -2.33 -7.21 0.07
C LEU A 36 -2.10 -7.67 1.51
N LYS A 37 -1.84 -6.76 2.46
CA LYS A 37 -1.75 -7.12 3.88
C LYS A 37 -3.07 -7.67 4.42
N PHE A 38 -4.18 -7.10 3.99
CA PHE A 38 -5.50 -7.61 4.35
C PHE A 38 -5.76 -8.98 3.72
N GLU A 39 -5.45 -9.18 2.44
CA GLU A 39 -5.58 -10.48 1.75
C GLU A 39 -4.71 -11.59 2.37
N LEU A 40 -3.61 -11.22 3.02
CA LEU A 40 -2.71 -12.14 3.72
C LEU A 40 -3.08 -12.34 5.21
N ASP A 41 -4.22 -11.81 5.66
CA ASP A 41 -4.66 -11.79 7.07
C ASP A 41 -3.61 -11.18 8.02
N GLU A 42 -2.73 -10.30 7.53
CA GLU A 42 -1.72 -9.61 8.35
C GLU A 42 -2.31 -8.44 9.15
N ILE A 43 -3.46 -7.92 8.71
CA ILE A 43 -4.22 -6.85 9.37
C ILE A 43 -5.70 -7.20 9.44
N SER A 44 -6.40 -6.67 10.44
CA SER A 44 -7.85 -6.83 10.55
C SER A 44 -8.59 -5.92 9.56
N GLU A 45 -9.86 -6.24 9.29
CA GLU A 45 -10.76 -5.41 8.48
C GLU A 45 -10.92 -3.99 9.05
N GLU A 46 -10.96 -3.85 10.38
CA GLU A 46 -11.03 -2.54 11.05
C GLU A 46 -9.78 -1.69 10.76
N GLU A 47 -8.59 -2.31 10.86
CA GLU A 47 -7.33 -1.64 10.59
C GLU A 47 -7.18 -1.30 9.10
N TYR A 48 -7.58 -2.21 8.22
CA TYR A 48 -7.67 -1.96 6.77
C TYR A 48 -8.54 -0.74 6.48
N THR A 49 -9.78 -0.73 6.96
CA THR A 49 -10.76 0.34 6.69
C THR A 49 -10.26 1.70 7.19
N LYS A 50 -9.65 1.72 8.38
CA LYS A 50 -9.10 2.94 8.97
C LYS A 50 -7.96 3.52 8.12
N GLN A 51 -6.99 2.68 7.73
CA GLN A 51 -5.85 3.13 6.93
C GLN A 51 -6.26 3.49 5.50
N GLU A 52 -7.18 2.74 4.90
CA GLU A 52 -7.71 3.01 3.56
C GLU A 52 -8.37 4.38 3.52
N LYS A 53 -9.22 4.69 4.52
CA LYS A 53 -9.89 5.98 4.64
C LYS A 53 -8.90 7.14 4.78
N GLU A 54 -7.82 6.94 5.53
CA GLU A 54 -6.77 7.96 5.69
C GLU A 54 -6.03 8.22 4.36
N LEU A 55 -5.69 7.16 3.63
CA LEU A 55 -5.03 7.26 2.33
C LEU A 55 -5.94 7.91 1.28
N MET A 56 -7.22 7.54 1.25
CA MET A 56 -8.24 8.17 0.39
C MET A 56 -8.42 9.66 0.70
N ALA A 57 -8.51 10.04 1.97
CA ALA A 57 -8.64 11.45 2.35
C ALA A 57 -7.42 12.29 1.92
N ARG A 58 -6.22 11.70 1.91
CA ARG A 58 -5.02 12.36 1.39
C ARG A 58 -5.08 12.50 -0.13
N LEU A 59 -5.58 11.49 -0.83
CA LEU A 59 -5.73 11.51 -2.29
C LEU A 59 -6.72 12.59 -2.74
N GLU A 60 -7.82 12.76 -2.01
CA GLU A 60 -8.82 13.80 -2.28
C GLU A 60 -8.30 15.23 -2.01
N ALA A 61 -7.24 15.38 -1.21
CA ALA A 61 -6.68 16.67 -0.84
C ALA A 61 -5.55 17.15 -1.77
N ILE A 62 -5.16 16.33 -2.75
CA ILE A 62 -4.19 16.66 -3.81
C ILE A 62 -4.91 17.41 -4.95
#